data_AF-A0AAV5V6X4-F1
#
_entry.id   AF-A0AAV5V6X4-F1
#
_cell.length_a   1.000
_cell.length_b   1.000
_cell.length_c   1.000
_cell.angle_alpha   90.00
_cell.angle_beta   90.00
_cell.angle_gamma   90.00
#
_symmetry.space_group_name_H-M   'P 1'
#
loop_
_entity.id
_entity.type
_entity.pdbx_description
1 polymer ?
#
loop_
_entity_poly.entity_id
_entity_poly.type
_entity_poly.pdbx_seq_one_letter_code
_entity_poly.pdbx_strand_id
1 'polypeptide(L)'
;PSSSILSVRMEDPSVSCRLSRSLSPSPLHSSLPSPSLPIILSPLLTRTSSERDKDGRILRHSISVSPQLTPSQVVLIRKSWKHVNTKGLIGVLRRCFQRLESACPSVASSFSLASNSLSTSPTQIRTLADHAKYLAILMQRVIDSEEGVDEELKSVGASHVRLQADQGIGIKEFERFGEIFVEVILKLDGIQQSKETSRAWRQLICSMVDHFRDGFDSHMRQTRRKSSFGVHSEYFDGLEYRRNSSPGSSSRKTSLGVPSNPDQLHPRKLSDYS
;
A
#
# COMPACT_ATOMS: atom_id res chain seq x y z
N PRO A 1 -46.91 40.77 14.43
CA PRO A 1 -47.09 41.26 13.05
C PRO A 1 -46.15 40.49 12.11
N SER A 2 -46.57 39.29 11.68
CA SER A 2 -47.17 39.04 10.35
C SER A 2 -46.08 38.86 9.28
N SER A 3 -45.73 37.62 8.91
CA SER A 3 -46.21 36.92 7.68
C SER A 3 -45.13 37.01 6.57
N SER A 4 -44.76 36.05 5.72
CA SER A 4 -45.24 34.72 5.31
C SER A 4 -44.10 34.05 4.49
N ILE A 5 -43.81 32.75 4.67
CA ILE A 5 -44.21 31.61 3.81
C ILE A 5 -43.87 31.75 2.31
N LEU A 6 -43.02 30.84 1.81
CA LEU A 6 -43.13 30.27 0.47
C LEU A 6 -42.65 28.81 0.48
N SER A 7 -43.65 27.92 0.40
CA SER A 7 -43.56 26.48 0.18
C SER A 7 -43.81 26.25 -1.31
N VAL A 8 -42.99 25.44 -1.98
CA VAL A 8 -43.35 24.85 -3.27
C VAL A 8 -43.01 23.37 -3.25
N ARG A 9 -44.10 22.59 -3.23
CA ARG A 9 -44.21 21.15 -3.43
C ARG A 9 -44.70 20.97 -4.86
N MET A 10 -44.10 20.09 -5.65
CA MET A 10 -44.75 19.54 -6.83
C MET A 10 -44.46 18.06 -6.95
N GLU A 11 -45.54 17.34 -7.22
CA GLU A 11 -45.69 15.89 -7.14
C GLU A 11 -45.36 15.18 -8.46
N ASP A 12 -45.13 13.88 -8.31
CA ASP A 12 -45.15 12.86 -9.37
C ASP A 12 -46.46 12.86 -10.18
N PRO A 13 -46.42 12.25 -11.37
CA PRO A 13 -47.40 11.20 -11.60
C PRO A 13 -46.79 9.90 -12.14
N SER A 14 -47.15 8.84 -11.43
CA SER A 14 -47.19 7.45 -11.87
C SER A 14 -48.01 7.25 -13.16
N VAL A 15 -47.53 6.41 -14.07
CA VAL A 15 -48.37 5.68 -15.03
C VAL A 15 -47.96 4.21 -15.07
N SER A 16 -48.97 3.36 -14.87
CA SER A 16 -48.94 1.89 -14.86
C SER A 16 -49.69 1.36 -16.10
N CYS A 17 -49.14 0.37 -16.80
CA CYS A 17 -49.85 -0.56 -17.70
C CYS A 17 -49.09 -1.90 -17.68
N ARG A 18 -49.51 -2.92 -16.91
CA ARG A 18 -50.48 -4.00 -17.20
C ARG A 18 -50.18 -4.90 -18.42
N LEU A 19 -49.95 -6.17 -18.05
CA LEU A 19 -50.43 -7.44 -18.63
C LEU A 19 -49.95 -7.88 -20.02
N SER A 20 -49.34 -9.07 -20.07
CA SER A 20 -49.94 -10.25 -20.73
C SER A 20 -49.22 -11.55 -20.33
N ARG A 21 -50.01 -12.47 -19.76
CA ARG A 21 -49.73 -13.91 -19.67
C ARG A 21 -50.04 -14.55 -21.02
N SER A 22 -49.27 -15.55 -21.43
CA SER A 22 -49.75 -16.60 -22.34
C SER A 22 -49.21 -17.95 -21.89
N LEU A 23 -50.07 -18.96 -22.05
CA LEU A 23 -49.97 -20.34 -21.57
C LEU A 23 -49.73 -21.31 -22.74
N SER A 24 -49.05 -22.43 -22.42
CA SER A 24 -49.20 -23.78 -23.00
C SER A 24 -48.50 -24.10 -24.35
N PRO A 25 -48.33 -25.40 -24.74
CA PRO A 25 -48.18 -26.66 -23.98
C PRO A 25 -47.00 -27.56 -24.46
N SER A 26 -46.68 -28.62 -23.70
CA SER A 26 -45.88 -29.80 -24.13
C SER A 26 -46.68 -30.73 -25.07
N PRO A 27 -46.06 -31.64 -25.86
CA PRO A 27 -45.78 -32.99 -25.33
C PRO A 27 -44.57 -33.76 -25.93
N LEU A 28 -44.07 -34.69 -25.09
CA LEU A 28 -43.59 -36.06 -25.34
C LEU A 28 -42.91 -36.42 -26.68
N HIS A 29 -41.66 -36.95 -26.61
CA HIS A 29 -41.27 -38.13 -27.40
C HIS A 29 -40.05 -38.86 -26.81
N SER A 30 -40.32 -40.09 -26.36
CA SER A 30 -39.59 -41.37 -26.57
C SER A 30 -38.07 -41.54 -26.37
N SER A 31 -37.78 -42.57 -25.55
CA SER A 31 -36.85 -43.71 -25.75
C SER A 31 -35.32 -43.55 -25.56
N LEU A 32 -34.85 -44.24 -24.50
CA LEU A 32 -33.60 -45.02 -24.29
C LEU A 32 -33.00 -45.69 -25.57
N PRO A 33 -31.76 -46.24 -25.58
CA PRO A 33 -30.92 -46.69 -24.44
C PRO A 33 -29.40 -46.38 -24.52
N SER A 34 -28.72 -46.59 -23.38
CA SER A 34 -27.26 -46.75 -23.26
C SER A 34 -26.76 -48.01 -23.99
N PRO A 35 -25.48 -48.05 -24.39
CA PRO A 35 -24.63 -49.13 -23.88
C PRO A 35 -23.14 -48.75 -23.61
N SER A 36 -22.63 -49.35 -22.53
CA SER A 36 -21.36 -50.10 -22.40
C SER A 36 -19.99 -49.44 -22.68
N LEU A 37 -19.15 -49.50 -21.64
CA LEU A 37 -17.68 -49.36 -21.61
C LEU A 37 -16.96 -50.50 -22.37
N PRO A 38 -15.67 -50.33 -22.71
CA PRO A 38 -14.58 -51.04 -22.00
C PRO A 38 -13.36 -50.13 -21.69
N ILE A 39 -12.76 -50.16 -20.49
CA ILE A 39 -11.68 -51.04 -19.99
C ILE A 39 -10.25 -50.73 -20.55
N ILE A 40 -9.42 -50.22 -19.62
CA ILE A 40 -7.96 -50.42 -19.38
C ILE A 40 -6.94 -49.85 -20.38
N LEU A 41 -6.08 -48.94 -19.89
CA LEU A 41 -4.62 -49.13 -19.83
C LEU A 41 -3.96 -47.97 -19.06
N SER A 42 -3.44 -48.28 -17.87
CA SER A 42 -2.41 -47.44 -17.21
C SER A 42 -1.03 -47.83 -17.75
N PRO A 43 -0.12 -46.86 -17.86
CA PRO A 43 1.27 -47.13 -17.54
C PRO A 43 1.77 -46.20 -16.43
N LEU A 44 2.16 -46.85 -15.34
CA LEU A 44 3.31 -46.57 -14.49
C LEU A 44 4.21 -45.40 -14.93
N LEU A 45 4.11 -44.26 -14.23
CA LEU A 45 5.20 -43.31 -14.05
C LEU A 45 5.20 -42.82 -12.60
N THR A 46 6.01 -43.48 -11.78
CA THR A 46 6.54 -42.94 -10.52
C THR A 46 7.44 -41.75 -10.80
N ARG A 47 6.94 -40.52 -10.63
CA ARG A 47 7.80 -39.34 -10.39
C ARG A 47 7.01 -38.19 -9.74
N THR A 48 7.08 -38.12 -8.41
CA THR A 48 7.02 -36.89 -7.58
C THR A 48 6.06 -35.77 -8.04
N SER A 49 4.73 -35.99 -8.00
CA SER A 49 3.74 -34.90 -8.17
C SER A 49 3.18 -34.35 -6.84
N SER A 50 3.60 -34.90 -5.70
CA SER A 50 2.96 -34.60 -4.41
C SER A 50 3.32 -33.23 -3.81
N GLU A 51 4.47 -32.64 -4.14
CA GLU A 51 4.86 -31.33 -3.57
C GLU A 51 4.21 -30.14 -4.29
N ARG A 52 4.18 -30.13 -5.62
CA ARG A 52 3.53 -29.04 -6.39
C ARG A 52 2.02 -28.93 -6.11
N ASP A 53 1.35 -30.05 -5.82
CA ASP A 53 -0.06 -30.06 -5.45
C ASP A 53 -0.30 -29.57 -4.01
N LYS A 54 0.68 -29.75 -3.12
CA LYS A 54 0.62 -29.23 -1.74
C LYS A 54 0.79 -27.72 -1.73
N ASP A 55 1.77 -27.18 -2.45
CA ASP A 55 2.00 -25.72 -2.54
C ASP A 55 0.80 -25.01 -3.19
N GLY A 56 0.25 -25.59 -4.26
CA GLY A 56 -0.95 -25.07 -4.91
C GLY A 56 -2.24 -25.17 -4.07
N ARG A 57 -2.30 -26.06 -3.08
CA ARG A 57 -3.40 -26.09 -2.08
C ARG A 57 -3.16 -25.10 -0.94
N ILE A 58 -1.92 -24.96 -0.47
CA ILE A 58 -1.55 -24.03 0.61
C ILE A 58 -1.78 -22.57 0.18
N LEU A 59 -1.39 -22.20 -1.05
CA LEU A 59 -1.69 -20.87 -1.62
C LEU A 59 -3.20 -20.62 -1.73
N ARG A 60 -3.98 -21.65 -2.06
CA ARG A 60 -5.45 -21.59 -2.07
C ARG A 60 -6.09 -21.48 -0.70
N HIS A 61 -5.33 -21.55 0.39
CA HIS A 61 -5.87 -21.48 1.76
C HIS A 61 -5.17 -20.43 2.63
N SER A 62 -4.26 -19.66 2.06
CA SER A 62 -3.53 -18.59 2.75
C SER A 62 -3.64 -17.28 1.97
N ILE A 63 -3.39 -16.16 2.65
CA ILE A 63 -3.12 -14.85 2.07
C ILE A 63 -1.78 -14.41 2.66
N SER A 64 -0.73 -14.31 1.84
CA SER A 64 0.65 -14.06 2.28
C SER A 64 0.79 -12.79 3.13
N VAL A 65 0.04 -11.75 2.78
CA VAL A 65 -0.01 -10.45 3.47
C VAL A 65 -0.58 -10.56 4.88
N SER A 66 -1.39 -11.59 5.17
CA SER A 66 -2.04 -11.79 6.46
C SER A 66 -1.97 -13.26 6.89
N PRO A 67 -0.79 -13.76 7.32
CA PRO A 67 -0.57 -15.17 7.68
C PRO A 67 -1.40 -15.63 8.90
N GLN A 68 -1.88 -14.65 9.66
CA GLN A 68 -2.75 -14.75 10.82
C GLN A 68 -4.22 -15.09 10.51
N LEU A 69 -4.62 -15.04 9.24
CA LEU A 69 -5.95 -15.50 8.81
C LEU A 69 -5.99 -17.03 8.79
N THR A 70 -7.05 -17.60 9.36
CA THR A 70 -7.27 -19.04 9.25
C THR A 70 -7.71 -19.41 7.82
N PRO A 71 -7.51 -20.67 7.38
CA PRO A 71 -7.96 -21.13 6.07
C PRO A 71 -9.45 -20.90 5.79
N SER A 72 -10.31 -21.02 6.81
CA SER A 72 -11.74 -20.75 6.69
C SER A 72 -12.03 -19.26 6.49
N GLN A 73 -11.31 -18.38 7.20
CA GLN A 73 -11.41 -16.93 7.01
C GLN A 73 -10.96 -16.49 5.62
N VAL A 74 -9.90 -17.09 5.09
CA VAL A 74 -9.45 -16.86 3.71
C VAL A 74 -10.54 -17.22 2.70
N VAL A 75 -11.20 -18.37 2.89
CA VAL A 75 -12.34 -18.78 2.04
C VAL A 75 -13.50 -17.76 2.14
N LEU A 76 -13.80 -17.26 3.34
CA LEU A 76 -14.83 -16.23 3.53
C LEU A 76 -14.48 -14.93 2.82
N ILE A 77 -13.23 -14.47 2.89
CA ILE A 77 -12.74 -13.29 2.17
C ILE A 77 -12.92 -13.50 0.67
N ARG A 78 -12.42 -14.59 0.10
CA ARG A 78 -12.53 -14.83 -1.35
C ARG A 78 -13.98 -14.95 -1.81
N LYS A 79 -14.84 -15.59 -1.02
CA LYS A 79 -16.28 -15.71 -1.32
C LYS A 79 -16.97 -14.35 -1.31
N SER A 80 -16.77 -13.56 -0.26
CA SER A 80 -17.39 -12.24 -0.13
C SER A 80 -16.82 -11.22 -1.11
N TRP A 81 -15.52 -11.30 -1.44
CA TRP A 81 -14.89 -10.47 -2.47
C TRP A 81 -15.58 -10.59 -3.82
N LYS A 82 -15.91 -11.80 -4.26
CA LYS A 82 -16.68 -12.01 -5.52
C LYS A 82 -18.03 -11.32 -5.52
N HIS A 83 -18.62 -11.08 -4.35
CA HIS A 83 -19.91 -10.41 -4.22
C HIS A 83 -19.76 -8.88 -4.17
N VAL A 84 -18.71 -8.37 -3.52
CA VAL A 84 -18.49 -6.91 -3.40
C VAL A 84 -17.72 -6.31 -4.56
N ASN A 85 -16.89 -7.09 -5.26
CA ASN A 85 -16.11 -6.67 -6.42
C ASN A 85 -16.99 -6.59 -7.67
N THR A 86 -17.86 -5.58 -7.67
CA THR A 86 -18.77 -5.26 -8.76
C THR A 86 -18.41 -3.91 -9.36
N LYS A 87 -19.12 -3.49 -10.42
CA LYS A 87 -18.91 -2.18 -11.07
C LYS A 87 -18.98 -0.99 -10.10
N GLY A 88 -19.67 -1.13 -8.96
CA GLY A 88 -19.79 -0.08 -7.94
C GLY A 88 -18.60 0.06 -6.99
N LEU A 89 -17.70 -0.94 -6.92
CA LEU A 89 -16.64 -0.99 -5.89
C LEU A 89 -15.69 0.21 -5.98
N ILE A 90 -15.29 0.62 -7.20
CA ILE A 90 -14.39 1.77 -7.39
C ILE A 90 -15.02 3.04 -6.79
N GLY A 91 -16.34 3.21 -6.92
CA GLY A 91 -17.07 4.33 -6.32
C GLY A 91 -17.04 4.29 -4.79
N VAL A 92 -17.11 3.09 -4.19
CA VAL A 92 -16.97 2.86 -2.75
C VAL A 92 -15.56 3.21 -2.28
N LEU A 93 -14.52 2.71 -2.97
CA LEU A 93 -13.12 2.99 -2.61
C LEU A 93 -12.79 4.48 -2.76
N ARG A 94 -13.31 5.13 -3.80
CA ARG A 94 -13.18 6.58 -3.96
C ARG A 94 -13.78 7.33 -2.77
N ARG A 95 -14.91 6.86 -2.22
CA ARG A 95 -15.52 7.44 -1.02
C ARG A 95 -14.61 7.31 0.21
N CYS A 96 -13.82 6.25 0.33
CA CYS A 96 -12.81 6.15 1.38
C CYS A 96 -11.80 7.30 1.30
N PHE A 97 -11.25 7.55 0.10
CA PHE A 97 -10.30 8.64 -0.10
C PHE A 97 -10.92 10.03 0.05
N GLN A 98 -12.17 10.24 -0.39
CA GLN A 98 -12.88 11.51 -0.16
C GLN A 98 -13.09 11.79 1.34
N ARG A 99 -13.42 10.76 2.13
CA ARG A 99 -13.55 10.89 3.58
C ARG A 99 -12.20 11.16 4.24
N LEU A 100 -11.13 10.54 3.74
CA LEU A 100 -9.78 10.79 4.22
C LEU A 100 -9.35 12.23 3.93
N GLU A 101 -9.58 12.71 2.70
CA GLU A 101 -9.32 14.09 2.28
C GLU A 101 -10.04 15.10 3.19
N SER A 102 -11.31 14.83 3.50
CA SER A 102 -12.11 15.68 4.39
C SER A 102 -11.64 15.66 5.85
N ALA A 103 -10.98 14.57 6.27
CA ALA A 103 -10.52 14.39 7.65
C ALA A 103 -9.05 14.84 7.87
N CYS A 104 -8.25 14.88 6.81
CA CYS A 104 -6.81 15.13 6.87
C CYS A 104 -6.41 16.25 5.89
N PRO A 105 -6.14 17.48 6.37
CA PRO A 105 -5.74 18.60 5.51
C PRO A 105 -4.50 18.33 4.66
N SER A 106 -3.52 17.60 5.20
CA SER A 106 -2.31 17.13 4.49
C SER A 106 -2.64 16.34 3.22
N VAL A 107 -3.65 15.47 3.30
CA VAL A 107 -4.12 14.64 2.18
C VAL A 107 -4.86 15.51 1.15
N ALA A 108 -5.69 16.44 1.60
CA ALA A 108 -6.37 17.40 0.72
C ALA A 108 -5.40 18.25 -0.09
N SER A 109 -4.41 18.84 0.55
CA SER A 109 -3.36 19.61 -0.12
C SER A 109 -2.60 18.77 -1.15
N SER A 110 -2.28 17.52 -0.81
CA SER A 110 -1.58 16.59 -1.71
C SER A 110 -2.38 16.31 -2.99
N PHE A 111 -3.66 16.00 -2.89
CA PHE A 111 -4.51 15.73 -4.06
C PHE A 111 -4.76 16.99 -4.89
N SER A 112 -4.91 18.15 -4.26
CA SER A 112 -5.04 19.44 -4.95
C SER A 112 -3.80 19.76 -5.79
N LEU A 113 -2.60 19.65 -5.20
CA LEU A 113 -1.34 19.90 -5.90
C LEU A 113 -1.07 18.90 -7.02
N ALA A 114 -1.37 17.61 -6.79
CA ALA A 114 -1.24 16.58 -7.81
C ALA A 114 -2.17 16.85 -9.01
N SER A 115 -3.37 17.36 -8.77
CA SER A 115 -4.34 17.70 -9.82
C SER A 115 -3.94 18.93 -10.63
N ASN A 116 -3.21 19.87 -10.02
CA ASN A 116 -2.72 21.09 -10.67
C ASN A 116 -1.38 20.90 -11.40
N SER A 117 -0.76 19.72 -11.30
CA SER A 117 0.50 19.41 -11.97
C SER A 117 0.28 18.99 -13.43
N LEU A 118 0.92 19.70 -14.37
CA LEU A 118 0.84 19.47 -15.83
C LEU A 118 1.65 18.26 -16.33
N SER A 119 2.01 17.31 -15.46
CA SER A 119 2.82 16.16 -15.87
C SER A 119 2.06 15.24 -16.85
N THR A 120 2.71 14.83 -17.94
CA THR A 120 2.10 13.97 -18.98
C THR A 120 2.32 12.48 -18.76
N SER A 121 2.94 12.08 -17.64
CA SER A 121 3.20 10.67 -17.35
C SER A 121 1.89 9.86 -17.21
N PRO A 122 1.62 8.87 -18.09
CA PRO A 122 0.38 8.10 -18.09
C PRO A 122 0.27 7.09 -16.95
N THR A 123 1.37 6.81 -16.24
CA THR A 123 1.42 5.82 -15.15
C THR A 123 1.27 6.42 -13.76
N GLN A 124 1.10 7.74 -13.66
CA GLN A 124 1.09 8.42 -12.38
C GLN A 124 -0.29 8.38 -11.72
N ILE A 125 -0.35 7.81 -10.52
CA ILE A 125 -1.55 7.82 -9.69
C ILE A 125 -1.67 9.21 -9.05
N ARG A 126 -2.58 10.06 -9.54
CA ARG A 126 -2.69 11.46 -9.08
C ARG A 126 -4.02 11.81 -8.45
N THR A 127 -5.12 11.28 -9.00
CA THR A 127 -6.45 11.64 -8.55
C THR A 127 -6.99 10.63 -7.53
N LEU A 128 -8.04 11.02 -6.81
CA LEU A 128 -8.82 10.08 -5.97
C LEU A 128 -9.34 8.89 -6.78
N ALA A 129 -9.71 9.12 -8.04
CA ALA A 129 -10.19 8.06 -8.92
C ALA A 129 -9.07 7.08 -9.29
N ASP A 130 -7.85 7.56 -9.52
CA ASP A 130 -6.70 6.71 -9.80
C ASP A 130 -6.31 5.88 -8.58
N HIS A 131 -6.30 6.50 -7.39
CA HIS A 131 -6.05 5.79 -6.13
C HIS A 131 -7.11 4.71 -5.86
N ALA A 132 -8.39 5.01 -6.12
CA ALA A 132 -9.46 4.03 -5.98
C ALA A 132 -9.32 2.84 -6.94
N LYS A 133 -8.97 3.10 -8.21
CA LYS A 133 -8.71 2.04 -9.20
C LYS A 133 -7.50 1.20 -8.82
N TYR A 134 -6.41 1.84 -8.44
CA TYR A 134 -5.18 1.16 -8.03
C TYR A 134 -5.42 0.31 -6.78
N LEU A 135 -6.12 0.83 -5.77
CA LEU A 135 -6.47 0.08 -4.58
C LEU A 135 -7.35 -1.14 -4.91
N ALA A 136 -8.32 -1.03 -5.82
CA ALA A 136 -9.15 -2.17 -6.25
C ALA A 136 -8.30 -3.29 -6.86
N ILE A 137 -7.35 -2.92 -7.74
CA ILE A 137 -6.42 -3.86 -8.38
C ILE A 137 -5.53 -4.49 -7.30
N LEU A 138 -4.98 -3.69 -6.39
CA LEU A 138 -4.11 -4.16 -5.32
C LEU A 138 -4.84 -5.14 -4.39
N MET A 139 -6.09 -4.86 -4.02
CA MET A 139 -6.92 -5.78 -3.23
C MET A 139 -7.14 -7.11 -3.94
N GLN A 140 -7.44 -7.09 -5.24
CA GLN A 140 -7.60 -8.32 -6.02
C GLN A 140 -6.34 -9.19 -5.93
N ARG A 141 -5.17 -8.58 -6.14
CA ARG A 141 -3.86 -9.26 -6.12
C ARG A 141 -3.51 -9.80 -4.74
N VAL A 142 -3.81 -9.04 -3.68
CA VAL A 142 -3.67 -9.49 -2.28
C VAL A 142 -4.56 -10.72 -2.03
N ILE A 143 -5.82 -10.70 -2.47
CA ILE A 143 -6.79 -11.78 -2.23
C ILE A 143 -6.44 -13.04 -3.03
N ASP A 144 -5.89 -12.86 -4.24
CA ASP A 144 -5.35 -13.93 -5.07
C ASP A 144 -4.01 -14.46 -4.55
N SER A 145 -3.41 -13.78 -3.57
CA SER A 145 -2.12 -14.13 -2.97
C SER A 145 -1.02 -14.15 -4.02
N GLU A 146 -1.03 -13.14 -4.89
CA GLU A 146 -0.02 -12.95 -5.93
C GLU A 146 1.38 -12.80 -5.32
N GLU A 147 2.37 -13.41 -5.96
CA GLU A 147 3.77 -13.33 -5.54
C GLU A 147 4.27 -11.87 -5.56
N GLY A 148 4.98 -11.47 -4.49
CA GLY A 148 5.57 -10.13 -4.38
C GLY A 148 4.58 -9.01 -4.04
N VAL A 149 3.30 -9.30 -3.82
CA VAL A 149 2.30 -8.29 -3.47
C VAL A 149 2.58 -7.61 -2.13
N ASP A 150 3.24 -8.31 -1.19
CA ASP A 150 3.68 -7.77 0.10
C ASP A 150 4.77 -6.70 -0.07
N GLU A 151 5.74 -6.93 -0.94
CA GLU A 151 6.76 -5.94 -1.28
C GLU A 151 6.16 -4.75 -2.05
N GLU A 152 5.14 -4.97 -2.88
CA GLU A 152 4.40 -3.88 -3.50
C GLU A 152 3.62 -3.04 -2.49
N LEU A 153 2.97 -3.65 -1.50
CA LEU A 153 2.33 -2.91 -0.40
C LEU A 153 3.36 -2.02 0.31
N LYS A 154 4.55 -2.55 0.64
CA LYS A 154 5.62 -1.73 1.22
C LYS A 154 6.08 -0.61 0.27
N SER A 155 6.18 -0.88 -1.02
CA SER A 155 6.53 0.13 -2.04
C SER A 155 5.50 1.26 -2.10
N VAL A 156 4.20 0.97 -1.94
CA VAL A 156 3.16 1.99 -1.80
C VAL A 156 3.47 2.91 -0.62
N GLY A 157 3.74 2.36 0.56
CA GLY A 157 4.17 3.13 1.72
C GLY A 157 5.42 3.98 1.44
N ALA A 158 6.46 3.38 0.90
CA ALA A 158 7.73 4.05 0.57
C ALA A 158 7.55 5.22 -0.40
N SER A 159 6.68 5.07 -1.41
CA SER A 159 6.42 6.12 -2.41
C SER A 159 5.85 7.41 -1.80
N HIS A 160 5.13 7.30 -0.68
CA HIS A 160 4.53 8.43 0.02
C HIS A 160 5.51 9.18 0.93
N VAL A 161 6.72 8.66 1.18
CA VAL A 161 7.74 9.36 1.99
C VAL A 161 8.11 10.71 1.38
N ARG A 162 8.09 10.83 0.05
CA ARG A 162 8.37 12.10 -0.65
C ARG A 162 7.37 13.20 -0.28
N LEU A 163 6.12 12.82 0.02
CA LEU A 163 5.06 13.74 0.40
C LEU A 163 5.16 14.18 1.88
N GLN A 164 5.99 13.52 2.68
CA GLN A 164 6.11 13.87 4.09
C GLN A 164 6.69 15.27 4.29
N ALA A 165 7.76 15.61 3.57
CA ALA A 165 8.42 16.90 3.72
C ALA A 165 7.52 18.05 3.25
N ASP A 166 6.85 17.85 2.11
CA ASP A 166 6.11 18.93 1.45
C ASP A 166 4.67 19.06 1.96
N GLN A 167 4.02 17.94 2.30
CA GLN A 167 2.58 17.88 2.59
C GLN A 167 2.26 17.34 3.99
N GLY A 168 3.28 16.88 4.74
CA GLY A 168 3.08 16.34 6.08
C GLY A 168 2.37 15.00 6.13
N ILE A 169 2.28 14.26 5.02
CA ILE A 169 1.75 12.89 5.01
C ILE A 169 2.69 11.97 5.80
N GLY A 170 2.14 11.22 6.75
CA GLY A 170 2.88 10.24 7.53
C GLY A 170 2.02 9.06 7.97
N ILE A 171 2.52 8.35 8.98
CA ILE A 171 1.88 7.13 9.53
C ILE A 171 0.43 7.37 9.98
N LYS A 172 0.14 8.53 10.58
CA LYS A 172 -1.20 8.89 11.06
C LYS A 172 -2.24 8.92 9.94
N GLU A 173 -1.87 9.36 8.73
CA GLU A 173 -2.76 9.35 7.57
C GLU A 173 -3.07 7.92 7.11
N PHE A 174 -2.11 7.00 7.16
CA PHE A 174 -2.34 5.58 6.85
C PHE A 174 -3.25 4.90 7.87
N GLU A 175 -3.05 5.18 9.16
CA GLU A 175 -3.92 4.67 10.24
C GLU A 175 -5.35 5.19 10.05
N ARG A 176 -5.50 6.50 9.80
CA ARG A 176 -6.79 7.12 9.54
C ARG A 176 -7.48 6.55 8.30
N PHE A 177 -6.71 6.30 7.24
CA PHE A 177 -7.20 5.61 6.06
C PHE A 177 -7.70 4.20 6.40
N GLY A 178 -6.93 3.43 7.16
CA GLY A 178 -7.31 2.09 7.61
C GLY A 178 -8.64 2.07 8.37
N GLU A 179 -8.84 3.00 9.30
CA GLU A 179 -10.09 3.15 10.05
C GLU A 179 -11.29 3.41 9.12
N ILE A 180 -11.16 4.39 8.21
CA ILE A 180 -12.20 4.73 7.24
C ILE A 180 -12.48 3.55 6.32
N PHE A 181 -11.43 2.87 5.87
CA PHE A 181 -11.53 1.78 4.92
C PHE A 181 -12.28 0.58 5.53
N VAL A 182 -11.95 0.23 6.78
CA VAL A 182 -12.71 -0.77 7.53
C VAL A 182 -14.17 -0.32 7.71
N GLU A 183 -14.42 0.92 8.13
CA GLU A 183 -15.78 1.41 8.37
C GLU A 183 -16.66 1.35 7.11
N VAL A 184 -16.09 1.65 5.94
CA VAL A 184 -16.80 1.64 4.66
C VAL A 184 -16.98 0.22 4.13
N ILE A 185 -15.93 -0.61 4.13
CA ILE A 185 -15.99 -1.96 3.56
C ILE A 185 -16.88 -2.88 4.37
N LEU A 186 -16.87 -2.77 5.69
CA LEU A 186 -17.70 -3.63 6.54
C LEU A 186 -19.21 -3.35 6.43
N LYS A 187 -19.62 -2.26 5.76
CA LYS A 187 -21.03 -1.95 5.47
C LYS A 187 -21.50 -2.50 4.13
N LEU A 188 -20.62 -3.14 3.35
CA LEU A 188 -21.00 -3.71 2.07
C LEU A 188 -21.83 -4.98 2.26
N ASP A 189 -22.88 -5.11 1.45
CA ASP A 189 -23.64 -6.34 1.31
C ASP A 189 -22.70 -7.47 0.90
N GLY A 190 -22.86 -8.65 1.51
CA GLY A 190 -21.93 -9.78 1.39
C GLY A 190 -20.80 -9.81 2.42
N ILE A 191 -20.50 -8.71 3.10
CA ILE A 191 -19.56 -8.67 4.24
C ILE A 191 -20.32 -8.52 5.56
N GLN A 192 -21.22 -7.54 5.64
CA GLN A 192 -21.91 -7.16 6.89
C GLN A 192 -22.80 -8.25 7.48
N GLN A 193 -23.23 -9.21 6.66
CA GLN A 193 -24.16 -10.28 7.05
C GLN A 193 -23.55 -11.33 7.99
N SER A 194 -22.22 -11.38 8.08
CA SER A 194 -21.51 -12.37 8.91
C SER A 194 -20.46 -11.68 9.78
N LYS A 195 -20.55 -11.90 11.10
CA LYS A 195 -19.57 -11.39 12.06
C LYS A 195 -18.18 -11.95 11.79
N GLU A 196 -18.08 -13.23 11.44
CA GLU A 196 -16.81 -13.89 11.14
C GLU A 196 -16.19 -13.33 9.85
N THR A 197 -17.01 -13.12 8.81
CA THR A 197 -16.57 -12.47 7.57
C THR A 197 -16.06 -11.05 7.85
N SER A 198 -16.82 -10.28 8.62
CA SER A 198 -16.43 -8.91 9.00
C SER A 198 -15.13 -8.87 9.81
N ARG A 199 -14.92 -9.85 10.70
CA ARG A 199 -13.67 -9.99 11.47
C ARG A 199 -12.49 -10.29 10.55
N ALA A 200 -12.65 -11.24 9.63
CA ALA A 200 -11.60 -11.59 8.66
C ALA A 200 -11.23 -10.39 7.78
N TRP A 201 -12.21 -9.63 7.28
CA TRP A 201 -11.98 -8.41 6.50
C TRP A 201 -11.23 -7.33 7.28
N ARG A 202 -11.61 -7.09 8.54
CA ARG A 202 -10.90 -6.15 9.41
C ARG A 202 -9.43 -6.54 9.56
N GLN A 203 -9.17 -7.82 9.82
CA GLN A 203 -7.81 -8.33 10.00
C GLN A 203 -6.97 -8.20 8.73
N LEU A 204 -7.55 -8.48 7.56
CA LEU A 204 -6.90 -8.27 6.26
C LEU A 204 -6.54 -6.80 6.03
N ILE A 205 -7.49 -5.88 6.24
CA ILE A 205 -7.27 -4.44 6.04
C ILE A 205 -6.20 -3.91 6.99
N CYS A 206 -6.25 -4.30 8.28
CA CYS A 206 -5.20 -3.94 9.24
C CYS A 206 -3.82 -4.41 8.74
N SER A 207 -3.73 -5.65 8.27
CA SER A 207 -2.45 -6.20 7.76
C SER A 207 -1.93 -5.41 6.55
N MET A 208 -2.81 -5.04 5.60
CA MET A 208 -2.41 -4.21 4.45
C MET A 208 -1.88 -2.84 4.88
N VAL A 209 -2.55 -2.19 5.83
CA VAL A 209 -2.12 -0.89 6.36
C VAL A 209 -0.79 -1.00 7.10
N ASP A 210 -0.55 -2.09 7.83
CA ASP A 210 0.72 -2.32 8.50
C ASP A 210 1.88 -2.47 7.50
N HIS A 211 1.68 -3.10 6.34
CA HIS A 211 2.68 -3.12 5.27
C HIS A 211 2.95 -1.72 4.67
N PHE A 212 1.92 -0.89 4.50
CA PHE A 212 2.12 0.51 4.08
C PHE A 212 2.99 1.26 5.10
N ARG A 213 2.71 1.08 6.38
CA ARG A 213 3.46 1.72 7.47
C ARG A 213 4.90 1.25 7.52
N ASP A 214 5.13 -0.06 7.44
CA ASP A 214 6.47 -0.64 7.43
C ASP A 214 7.31 -0.14 6.24
N GLY A 215 6.72 -0.11 5.04
CA GLY A 215 7.37 0.43 3.86
C GLY A 215 7.73 1.92 4.00
N PHE A 216 6.81 2.72 4.53
CA PHE A 216 7.03 4.15 4.79
C PHE A 216 8.16 4.36 5.81
N ASP A 217 8.08 3.71 6.97
CA ASP A 217 9.08 3.84 8.04
C ASP A 217 10.46 3.32 7.62
N SER A 218 10.50 2.20 6.90
CA SER A 218 11.75 1.63 6.37
C SER A 218 12.42 2.59 5.39
N HIS A 219 11.66 3.18 4.46
CA HIS A 219 12.20 4.13 3.50
C HIS A 219 12.61 5.45 4.17
N MET A 220 11.82 5.96 5.12
CA MET A 220 12.19 7.12 5.95
C MET A 220 13.52 6.93 6.69
N ARG A 221 13.70 5.78 7.35
CA ARG A 221 14.96 5.45 8.03
C ARG A 221 16.12 5.43 7.05
N GLN A 222 15.90 4.92 5.84
CA GLN A 222 16.93 4.88 4.81
C GLN A 222 17.31 6.28 4.33
N THR A 223 16.34 7.17 4.11
CA THR A 223 16.58 8.58 3.71
C THR A 223 17.38 9.33 4.76
N ARG A 224 17.04 9.16 6.06
CA ARG A 224 17.78 9.78 7.18
C ARG A 224 19.23 9.29 7.29
N ARG A 225 19.48 8.00 7.04
CA ARG A 225 20.85 7.46 7.02
C ARG A 225 21.64 8.04 5.85
N LYS A 226 21.05 8.09 4.64
CA LYS A 226 21.71 8.64 3.45
C LYS A 226 22.06 10.12 3.61
N SER A 227 21.20 10.92 4.23
CA SER A 227 21.53 12.32 4.52
C SER A 227 22.69 12.46 5.52
N SER A 228 22.82 11.55 6.50
CA SER A 228 23.95 11.58 7.45
C SER A 228 25.30 11.21 6.83
N PHE A 229 25.33 10.36 5.78
CA PHE A 229 26.57 10.07 5.05
C PHE A 229 26.97 11.19 4.08
N GLY A 230 26.01 11.91 3.49
CA GLY A 230 26.28 13.07 2.63
C GLY A 230 27.01 14.20 3.36
N VAL A 231 26.59 14.52 4.59
CA VAL A 231 27.22 15.56 5.43
C VAL A 231 28.66 15.19 5.81
N HIS A 232 28.96 13.89 5.99
CA HIS A 232 30.32 13.45 6.30
C HIS A 232 31.23 13.43 5.05
N SER A 233 30.66 13.21 3.86
CA SER A 233 31.40 13.32 2.59
C SER A 233 31.80 14.76 2.31
N GLU A 234 30.89 15.71 2.48
CA GLU A 234 31.17 17.15 2.28
C GLU A 234 32.21 17.68 3.28
N TYR A 235 32.23 17.15 4.51
CA TYR A 235 33.24 17.50 5.51
C TYR A 235 34.63 16.93 5.18
N PHE A 236 34.70 15.73 4.59
CA PHE A 236 35.96 15.10 4.21
C PHE A 236 36.54 15.71 2.92
N ASP A 237 35.69 16.03 1.94
CA ASP A 237 36.08 16.68 0.68
C ASP A 237 36.54 18.14 0.92
N GLY A 238 35.92 18.82 1.90
CA GLY A 238 36.37 20.15 2.37
C GLY A 238 37.73 20.15 3.08
N LEU A 239 38.15 19.03 3.68
CA LEU A 239 39.47 18.88 4.30
C LEU A 239 40.56 18.62 3.25
N GLU A 240 40.26 17.90 2.17
CA GLU A 240 41.21 17.67 1.08
C GLU A 240 41.42 18.94 0.23
N TYR A 241 40.37 19.74 0.01
CA TYR A 241 40.51 21.01 -0.73
C TYR A 241 41.37 22.06 0.00
N ARG A 242 41.34 22.07 1.35
CA ARG A 242 42.14 23.01 2.16
C ARG A 242 43.61 22.60 2.29
N ARG A 243 43.96 21.34 2.00
CA ARG A 243 45.35 20.86 2.04
C ARG A 243 46.11 21.16 0.74
N ASN A 244 45.39 21.37 -0.36
CA ASN A 244 45.97 21.57 -1.70
C ASN A 244 46.03 23.03 -2.17
N SER A 245 45.62 23.99 -1.33
CA SER A 245 45.68 25.42 -1.63
C SER A 245 46.58 26.16 -0.63
N SER A 246 47.89 25.88 -0.70
CA SER A 246 48.92 26.82 -0.24
C SER A 246 49.59 27.46 -1.47
N PRO A 247 49.65 28.79 -1.57
CA PRO A 247 50.29 29.47 -2.69
C PRO A 247 51.80 29.31 -2.59
N GLY A 248 52.44 29.03 -3.73
CA GLY A 248 53.88 28.82 -3.82
C GLY A 248 54.68 30.01 -3.28
N SER A 249 55.52 29.74 -2.28
CA SER A 249 56.71 30.55 -2.01
C SER A 249 57.94 29.72 -2.39
N SER A 250 58.46 30.02 -3.58
CA SER A 250 59.77 29.57 -4.02
C SER A 250 60.80 30.64 -3.63
N SER A 251 61.69 30.34 -2.68
CA SER A 251 63.14 30.49 -2.88
C SER A 251 63.97 30.25 -1.60
N ARG A 252 64.75 29.16 -1.67
CA ARG A 252 66.19 29.02 -1.37
C ARG A 252 66.78 29.30 0.03
N LYS A 253 67.28 28.18 0.59
CA LYS A 253 68.67 27.82 0.97
C LYS A 253 69.29 28.37 2.28
N THR A 254 70.13 27.47 2.83
CA THR A 254 71.21 27.60 3.84
C THR A 254 70.77 27.34 5.28
N SER A 255 71.47 26.60 6.12
CA SER A 255 72.64 25.71 6.02
C SER A 255 72.71 24.90 7.32
N LEU A 256 73.54 23.85 7.30
CA LEU A 256 73.96 22.99 8.41
C LEU A 256 74.16 23.68 9.77
N GLY A 257 73.81 22.95 10.84
CA GLY A 257 74.22 23.26 12.21
C GLY A 257 73.62 22.29 13.23
N VAL A 258 74.25 21.12 13.40
CA VAL A 258 74.09 20.29 14.61
C VAL A 258 74.98 20.91 15.70
N PRO A 259 74.47 21.07 16.93
CA PRO A 259 75.12 20.32 18.00
C PRO A 259 74.16 19.68 19.00
N SER A 260 74.65 18.54 19.48
CA SER A 260 74.33 17.78 20.68
C SER A 260 74.17 18.66 21.93
N ASN A 261 73.12 18.47 22.73
CA ASN A 261 73.18 17.74 24.01
C ASN A 261 71.79 17.73 24.69
N PRO A 262 71.45 16.66 25.45
CA PRO A 262 70.23 16.56 26.22
C PRO A 262 70.47 17.08 27.64
N ASP A 263 69.57 17.94 28.12
CA ASP A 263 69.18 18.09 29.53
C ASP A 263 68.48 19.43 29.67
N GLN A 264 67.15 19.39 29.84
CA GLN A 264 66.54 20.03 31.00
C GLN A 264 65.07 19.64 31.12
N LEU A 265 64.84 18.82 32.13
CA LEU A 265 63.61 18.67 32.90
C LEU A 265 63.05 20.04 33.31
N HIS A 266 61.75 20.28 33.13
CA HIS A 266 60.78 20.23 34.23
C HIS A 266 59.34 20.50 33.75
N PRO A 267 58.33 19.95 34.45
CA PRO A 267 56.92 20.08 34.13
C PRO A 267 56.27 21.25 34.90
N ARG A 268 55.24 21.87 34.32
CA ARG A 268 54.27 22.71 35.06
C ARG A 268 52.89 22.12 34.80
N LYS A 269 52.41 21.28 35.72
CA LYS A 269 51.53 21.61 36.86
C LYS A 269 50.12 22.01 36.43
N LEU A 270 49.27 20.99 36.52
CA LEU A 270 47.85 21.04 36.86
C LEU A 270 47.66 21.82 38.17
N SER A 271 46.72 22.76 38.20
CA SER A 271 46.07 23.21 39.43
C SER A 271 44.68 23.74 39.10
N ASP A 272 43.71 23.05 39.69
CA ASP A 272 42.31 23.40 39.81
C ASP A 272 42.06 24.69 40.61
N TYR A 273 40.78 25.10 40.52
CA TYR A 273 39.93 25.79 41.50
C TYR A 273 39.55 27.26 41.26
N SER A 274 38.22 27.38 41.22
CA SER A 274 37.33 28.50 41.58
C SER A 274 36.92 29.48 40.49
#